data_AF-A0A5M8FC90-F1
#
_entry.id   AF-A0A5M8FC90-F1
#
_cell.length_a   1.000
_cell.length_b   1.000
_cell.length_c   1.000
_cell.angle_alpha   90.00
_cell.angle_beta   90.00
_cell.angle_gamma   90.00
#
_symmetry.space_group_name_H-M   'P 1'
#
loop_
_entity.id
_entity.type
_entity.pdbx_description
1 polymer ?
#
loop_
_entity_poly.entity_id
_entity_poly.type
_entity_poly.pdbx_seq_one_letter_code
_entity_poly.pdbx_strand_id
1 'polypeptide(L)'
;MLDSKSNQLCPGCFATKEIQNPCSHCEYDEAAARGPLMLPHRALLNGQFLIGRVLGKPGGFGITYLGWDQQLHTRVAIKEYLPRDLAGRGVDQSTVVAHSGDDAELFRFGLEQFVREARTLAQLDHPNIVRVRQFFEANGTAYLVMDYYEGLSFAE
;
A
#
# COMPACT_ATOMS: atom_id res chain seq x y z
N MET A 1 12.50 4.34 -17.28
CA MET A 1 11.64 5.38 -17.86
C MET A 1 10.25 5.15 -17.29
N LEU A 2 9.78 6.00 -16.38
CA LEU A 2 8.40 5.92 -15.89
C LEU A 2 7.48 6.32 -17.05
N ASP A 3 6.54 5.44 -17.42
CA ASP A 3 5.58 5.72 -18.49
C ASP A 3 4.85 7.04 -18.20
N SER A 4 4.88 7.97 -19.16
CA SER A 4 4.24 9.30 -19.08
C SER A 4 2.75 9.22 -18.71
N LYS A 5 2.10 8.08 -18.96
CA LYS A 5 0.70 7.79 -18.60
C LYS A 5 0.47 7.60 -17.09
N SER A 6 1.43 7.05 -16.35
CA SER A 6 1.26 6.78 -14.92
C SER A 6 1.11 8.08 -14.11
N ASN A 7 1.74 9.17 -14.58
CA ASN A 7 1.66 10.47 -13.92
C ASN A 7 0.32 11.18 -14.13
N GLN A 8 -0.52 10.69 -15.05
CA GLN A 8 -1.86 11.22 -15.32
C GLN A 8 -2.94 10.53 -14.47
N LEU A 9 -2.60 9.49 -13.71
CA LEU A 9 -3.58 8.82 -12.85
C LEU A 9 -3.69 9.54 -11.51
N CYS A 10 -4.92 9.85 -11.09
CA CYS A 10 -5.19 10.37 -9.77
C CYS A 10 -4.83 9.33 -8.69
N PRO A 11 -4.01 9.64 -7.67
CA PRO A 11 -3.72 8.69 -6.61
C PRO A 11 -4.92 8.37 -5.70
N GLY A 12 -5.97 9.19 -5.73
CA GLY A 12 -7.18 9.00 -4.92
C GLY A 12 -8.15 7.95 -5.48
N CYS A 13 -8.27 7.85 -6.80
CA CYS A 13 -9.24 6.97 -7.48
C CYS A 13 -8.71 6.22 -8.70
N PHE A 14 -7.49 6.55 -9.17
CA PHE A 14 -6.88 6.04 -10.41
C PHE A 14 -7.64 6.33 -11.70
N ALA A 15 -8.59 7.28 -11.70
CA ALA A 15 -9.07 7.87 -12.94
C ALA A 15 -7.98 8.72 -13.58
N THR A 16 -7.91 8.71 -14.92
CA THR A 16 -7.09 9.65 -15.69
C THR A 16 -7.58 11.06 -15.42
N LYS A 17 -6.72 11.93 -14.92
CA LYS A 17 -7.03 13.33 -14.65
C LYS A 17 -6.17 14.27 -15.50
N GLU A 18 -6.72 15.45 -15.79
CA GLU A 18 -5.93 16.60 -16.20
C GLU A 18 -5.16 17.18 -14.99
N ILE A 19 -4.32 18.20 -15.18
CA ILE A 19 -3.39 18.77 -14.16
C ILE A 19 -4.13 19.36 -12.92
N GLN A 20 -5.46 19.29 -12.88
CA GLN A 20 -6.30 19.79 -11.80
C GLN A 20 -6.04 19.11 -10.44
N ASN A 21 -6.07 19.92 -9.38
CA ASN A 21 -6.03 19.50 -7.98
C ASN A 21 -6.90 20.45 -7.14
N PRO A 22 -7.86 19.97 -6.32
CA PRO A 22 -8.23 18.56 -6.08
C PRO A 22 -8.77 17.83 -7.32
N CYS A 23 -8.81 16.50 -7.26
CA CYS A 23 -9.27 15.67 -8.38
C CYS A 23 -10.76 15.89 -8.70
N SER A 24 -11.11 16.11 -9.98
CA SER A 24 -12.50 16.24 -10.44
C SER A 24 -13.37 14.98 -10.31
N HIS A 25 -12.76 13.81 -10.14
CA HIS A 25 -13.47 12.52 -10.04
C HIS A 25 -13.76 12.08 -8.61
N CYS A 26 -12.90 12.44 -7.66
CA CYS A 26 -12.96 11.91 -6.29
C CYS A 26 -12.59 12.94 -5.22
N GLU A 27 -12.36 14.19 -5.61
CA GLU A 27 -12.02 15.32 -4.73
C GLU A 27 -10.73 15.14 -3.93
N TYR A 28 -9.94 14.11 -4.23
CA TYR A 28 -8.67 13.87 -3.55
C TYR A 28 -7.67 14.99 -3.87
N ASP A 29 -7.19 15.64 -2.83
CA ASP A 29 -6.11 16.62 -2.87
C ASP A 29 -4.75 15.91 -2.77
N GLU A 30 -4.02 15.85 -3.88
CA GLU A 30 -2.69 15.24 -3.92
C GLU A 30 -1.57 16.17 -3.44
N ALA A 31 -1.85 17.47 -3.29
CA ALA A 31 -0.90 18.46 -2.77
C ALA A 31 -0.90 18.53 -1.24
N ALA A 32 -1.91 17.95 -0.59
CA ALA A 32 -1.97 17.85 0.86
C ALA A 32 -0.75 17.09 1.43
N ALA A 33 -0.25 17.55 2.57
CA ALA A 33 0.91 16.96 3.22
C ALA A 33 0.68 15.48 3.53
N ARG A 34 1.62 14.63 3.11
CA ARG A 34 1.59 13.19 3.34
C ARG A 34 2.48 12.83 4.52
N GLY A 35 2.07 11.86 5.33
CA GLY A 35 2.83 11.43 6.50
C GLY A 35 4.19 10.80 6.11
N PRO A 36 5.23 10.95 6.94
CA PRO A 36 6.60 10.51 6.60
C PRO A 36 6.74 9.00 6.39
N LEU A 37 5.86 8.22 7.01
CA LEU A 37 5.82 6.75 6.89
C LEU A 37 5.14 6.25 5.60
N MET A 38 4.39 7.10 4.88
CA MET A 38 3.53 6.66 3.79
C MET A 38 4.22 6.71 2.44
N LEU A 39 4.17 5.61 1.66
CA LEU A 39 4.72 5.52 0.30
C LEU A 39 4.36 6.72 -0.57
N PRO A 40 5.28 7.27 -1.39
CA PRO A 40 4.95 8.36 -2.30
C PRO A 40 3.80 7.96 -3.22
N HIS A 41 3.00 8.95 -3.63
CA HIS A 41 1.99 8.69 -4.66
C HIS A 41 2.68 8.19 -5.93
N ARG A 42 2.07 7.19 -6.57
CA ARG A 42 2.55 6.54 -7.79
C ARG A 42 3.92 5.86 -7.64
N ALA A 43 4.38 5.61 -6.41
CA ALA A 43 5.50 4.70 -6.19
C ALA A 43 5.18 3.35 -6.85
N LEU A 44 6.11 2.83 -7.64
CA LEU A 44 5.95 1.59 -8.39
C LEU A 44 6.51 0.42 -7.58
N LEU A 45 5.63 -0.46 -7.13
CA LEU A 45 6.00 -1.68 -6.42
C LEU A 45 6.02 -2.87 -7.37
N ASN A 46 7.05 -3.70 -7.24
CA ASN A 46 7.23 -4.94 -8.01
C ASN A 46 7.10 -4.75 -9.54
N GLY A 47 7.39 -3.54 -10.06
CA GLY A 47 7.22 -3.21 -11.47
C GLY A 47 5.78 -3.25 -12.01
N GLN A 48 4.76 -3.36 -11.15
CA GLN A 48 3.37 -3.61 -11.55
C GLN A 48 2.35 -2.72 -10.84
N PHE A 49 2.56 -2.44 -9.56
CA PHE A 49 1.55 -1.80 -8.72
C PHE A 49 1.90 -0.34 -8.41
N LEU A 50 1.05 0.59 -8.81
CA LEU A 50 1.19 1.99 -8.43
C LEU A 50 0.48 2.26 -7.10
N ILE A 51 1.15 2.95 -6.18
CA ILE A 51 0.58 3.37 -4.89
C ILE A 51 -0.31 4.60 -5.03
N GLY A 52 -1.47 4.57 -4.36
CA GLY A 52 -2.43 5.65 -4.27
C GLY A 52 -2.57 6.22 -2.85
N ARG A 53 -3.79 6.64 -2.50
CA ARG A 53 -4.16 7.11 -1.15
C ARG A 53 -4.09 5.99 -0.12
N VAL A 54 -3.95 6.35 1.15
CA VAL A 54 -4.09 5.43 2.28
C VAL A 54 -5.57 5.05 2.45
N LEU A 55 -5.83 3.79 2.73
CA LEU A 55 -7.15 3.24 3.04
C LEU A 55 -7.29 3.07 4.56
N GLY A 56 -8.33 3.68 5.13
CA GLY A 56 -8.59 3.66 6.57
C GLY A 56 -7.57 4.45 7.39
N LYS A 57 -7.63 4.30 8.72
CA LYS A 57 -6.63 4.85 9.63
C LYS A 57 -5.43 3.90 9.68
N PRO A 58 -4.18 4.38 9.52
CA PRO A 58 -2.99 3.54 9.70
C PRO A 58 -3.02 2.82 11.05
N GLY A 59 -2.92 1.50 11.02
CA GLY A 59 -2.82 0.67 12.22
C GLY A 59 -1.42 0.73 12.84
N GLY A 60 -1.21 0.02 13.93
CA GLY A 60 0.13 -0.14 14.52
C GLY A 60 1.06 -1.05 13.71
N PHE A 61 0.51 -1.94 12.89
CA PHE A 61 1.25 -3.04 12.25
C PHE A 61 1.53 -2.84 10.75
N GLY A 62 0.97 -1.79 10.14
CA GLY A 62 1.14 -1.56 8.71
C GLY A 62 0.23 -0.49 8.14
N ILE A 63 0.44 -0.20 6.86
CA ILE A 63 -0.32 0.79 6.11
C ILE A 63 -1.00 0.10 4.93
N THR A 64 -2.30 0.31 4.77
CA THR A 64 -3.04 -0.17 3.62
C THR A 64 -3.23 0.97 2.63
N TYR A 65 -2.89 0.75 1.37
CA TYR A 65 -3.01 1.72 0.29
C TYR A 65 -4.04 1.24 -0.73
N LEU A 66 -4.71 2.20 -1.38
CA LEU A 66 -5.29 1.95 -2.69
C LEU A 66 -4.13 1.76 -3.66
N GLY A 67 -4.21 0.74 -4.49
CA GLY A 67 -3.24 0.46 -5.54
C GLY A 67 -3.89 0.33 -6.91
N TRP A 68 -3.07 0.49 -7.94
CA TRP A 68 -3.45 0.23 -9.32
C TRP A 68 -2.54 -0.84 -9.91
N ASP A 69 -3.15 -1.96 -10.32
CA ASP A 69 -2.47 -2.99 -11.09
C ASP A 69 -2.38 -2.53 -12.55
N GLN A 70 -1.17 -2.22 -13.02
CA GLN A 70 -0.97 -1.73 -14.39
C GLN A 70 -1.16 -2.83 -15.45
N GLN A 71 -1.02 -4.10 -15.08
CA GLN A 71 -1.20 -5.20 -16.03
C GLN A 71 -2.68 -5.56 -16.19
N LEU A 72 -3.40 -5.61 -15.07
CA LEU A 72 -4.83 -5.95 -15.06
C LEU A 72 -5.75 -4.73 -15.20
N HIS A 73 -5.19 -3.52 -15.22
CA HIS A 73 -5.93 -2.25 -15.28
C HIS A 73 -7.08 -2.18 -14.29
N THR A 74 -6.79 -2.50 -13.02
CA THR A 74 -7.81 -2.56 -11.97
C THR A 74 -7.27 -2.10 -10.63
N ARG A 75 -8.19 -1.70 -9.75
CA ARG A 75 -7.87 -1.26 -8.39
C ARG A 75 -7.64 -2.46 -7.48
N VAL A 76 -6.68 -2.31 -6.58
CA VAL A 76 -6.31 -3.30 -5.56
C VAL A 76 -6.12 -2.62 -4.22
N ALA A 77 -6.19 -3.38 -3.13
CA ALA A 77 -5.74 -2.93 -1.82
C ALA A 77 -4.35 -3.52 -1.56
N ILE A 78 -3.40 -2.70 -1.14
CA ILE A 78 -2.00 -3.10 -0.90
C ILE A 78 -1.68 -2.82 0.55
N LYS A 79 -1.50 -3.87 1.36
CA LYS A 79 -1.09 -3.75 2.76
C LYS A 79 0.43 -3.91 2.84
N GLU A 80 1.11 -2.88 3.30
CA GLU A 80 2.53 -2.85 3.62
C GLU A 80 2.73 -3.20 5.09
N TYR A 81 3.63 -4.13 5.37
CA TYR A 81 4.08 -4.38 6.74
C TYR A 81 5.00 -3.23 7.19
N LEU A 82 4.56 -2.47 8.19
CA LEU A 82 5.31 -1.35 8.72
C LEU A 82 4.90 -1.12 10.19
N PRO A 83 5.46 -1.91 11.12
CA PRO A 83 5.25 -1.69 12.54
C PRO A 83 5.95 -0.39 12.97
N ARG A 84 5.20 0.70 13.07
CA ARG A 84 5.75 2.06 13.26
C ARG A 84 6.64 2.24 14.49
N ASP A 85 6.42 1.41 15.52
CA ASP A 85 7.17 1.45 16.77
C ASP A 85 8.54 0.75 16.65
N LEU A 86 8.73 -0.09 15.62
CA LEU A 86 9.96 -0.87 15.39
C LEU A 86 10.72 -0.40 14.14
N ALA A 87 10.01 0.17 13.15
CA ALA A 87 10.59 0.56 11.88
C ALA A 87 10.03 1.88 11.36
N GLY A 88 10.87 2.55 10.57
CA GLY A 88 10.57 3.80 9.91
C GLY A 88 10.94 3.77 8.43
N ARG A 89 10.90 4.96 7.83
CA ARG A 89 11.24 5.17 6.44
C ARG A 89 12.71 5.58 6.29
N GLY A 90 13.41 4.96 5.36
CA GLY A 90 14.73 5.40 4.89
C GLY A 90 14.69 6.75 4.16
N VAL A 91 15.89 7.25 3.84
CA VAL A 91 16.09 8.56 3.17
C VAL A 91 15.47 8.60 1.77
N ASP A 92 15.38 7.45 1.10
CA ASP A 92 14.76 7.29 -0.22
C ASP A 92 13.23 7.37 -0.20
N GLN A 93 12.64 7.55 0.99
CA GLN A 93 11.21 7.59 1.22
C GLN A 93 10.48 6.32 0.75
N SER A 94 11.15 5.18 0.64
CA SER A 94 10.53 3.92 0.18
C SER A 94 10.97 2.73 0.99
N THR A 95 12.27 2.62 1.28
CA THR A 95 12.83 1.53 2.06
C THR A 95 12.37 1.61 3.53
N VAL A 96 12.03 0.46 4.09
CA VAL A 96 11.71 0.26 5.51
C VAL A 96 12.97 -0.13 6.25
N VAL A 97 13.24 0.55 7.36
CA VAL A 97 14.45 0.35 8.17
C VAL A 97 14.04 0.28 9.64
N ALA A 98 14.54 -0.72 10.36
CA ALA A 98 14.34 -0.82 11.81
C ALA A 98 15.01 0.36 12.54
N HIS A 99 14.41 0.84 13.62
CA HIS A 99 14.93 1.99 14.37
C HIS A 99 16.22 1.68 15.14
N SER A 100 16.41 0.42 15.53
CA SER A 100 17.58 -0.06 16.26
C SER A 100 17.91 -1.52 15.92
N GLY A 101 19.02 -2.03 16.47
CA GLY A 101 19.40 -3.44 16.33
C GLY A 101 18.41 -4.39 17.02
N ASP A 102 17.94 -4.04 18.21
CA ASP A 102 16.95 -4.83 18.96
C ASP A 102 15.60 -4.85 18.22
N ASP A 103 15.19 -3.71 17.66
CA ASP A 103 13.98 -3.62 16.84
C ASP A 103 14.06 -4.47 15.57
N ALA A 104 15.26 -4.66 15.01
CA ALA A 104 15.44 -5.46 13.80
C ALA A 104 15.08 -6.94 14.01
N GLU A 105 15.34 -7.49 15.20
CA GLU A 105 14.95 -8.86 15.53
C GLU A 105 13.43 -9.01 15.64
N LEU A 106 12.78 -8.09 16.37
CA LEU A 106 11.33 -8.05 16.51
C LEU A 106 10.63 -7.80 15.17
N PHE A 107 11.15 -6.88 14.36
CA PHE A 107 10.65 -6.58 13.02
C PHE A 107 10.70 -7.83 12.13
N ARG A 108 11.83 -8.54 12.10
CA ARG A 108 11.99 -9.76 11.29
C ARG A 108 11.02 -10.85 11.74
N PHE A 109 10.87 -11.07 13.05
CA PHE A 109 9.90 -12.02 13.57
C PHE A 109 8.47 -11.67 13.14
N GLY A 110 8.07 -10.40 13.29
CA GLY A 110 6.73 -9.96 12.90
C GLY A 110 6.51 -10.01 11.38
N LEU A 111 7.54 -9.73 10.58
CA LEU A 111 7.52 -9.89 9.13
C LEU A 111 7.24 -11.35 8.75
N GLU A 112 7.92 -12.31 9.37
CA GLU A 112 7.66 -13.74 9.16
C GLU A 112 6.21 -14.14 9.49
N GLN A 113 5.65 -13.58 10.57
CA GLN A 113 4.24 -13.82 10.92
C GLN A 113 3.29 -13.21 9.88
N PHE A 114 3.57 -11.99 9.41
CA PHE A 114 2.80 -11.35 8.36
C PHE A 114 2.78 -12.18 7.06
N VAL A 115 3.93 -12.75 6.67
CA VAL A 115 4.02 -13.66 5.51
C VAL A 115 3.20 -14.93 5.73
N ARG A 116 3.25 -15.50 6.94
CA ARG A 116 2.45 -16.69 7.28
C ARG A 116 0.95 -16.41 7.20
N GLU A 117 0.49 -15.28 7.75
CA GLU A 117 -0.90 -14.85 7.67
C GLU A 117 -1.36 -14.67 6.22
N ALA A 118 -0.55 -14.01 5.40
CA ALA A 118 -0.82 -13.84 3.97
C ALA A 118 -1.00 -15.20 3.25
N ARG A 119 -0.15 -16.19 3.55
CA ARG A 119 -0.26 -17.54 2.97
C ARG A 119 -1.52 -18.27 3.42
N THR A 120 -1.91 -18.11 4.69
CA THR A 120 -3.17 -18.68 5.20
C THR A 120 -4.37 -18.05 4.50
N LEU A 121 -4.41 -16.71 4.39
CA LEU A 121 -5.48 -16.00 3.70
C LEU A 121 -5.58 -16.38 2.21
N ALA A 122 -4.44 -16.61 1.55
CA ALA A 122 -4.41 -17.03 0.15
C ALA A 122 -4.99 -18.43 -0.11
N GLN A 123 -5.15 -19.26 0.94
CA GLN A 123 -5.80 -20.57 0.82
C GLN A 123 -7.32 -20.51 0.98
N LEU A 124 -7.87 -19.35 1.38
CA LEU A 124 -9.29 -19.15 1.58
C LEU A 124 -9.94 -18.64 0.29
N ASP A 125 -10.99 -19.31 -0.14
CA ASP A 125 -11.83 -18.89 -1.26
C ASP A 125 -13.29 -18.83 -0.80
N HIS A 126 -13.75 -17.64 -0.42
CA HIS A 126 -15.10 -17.42 0.09
C HIS A 126 -15.56 -15.99 -0.21
N PRO A 127 -16.81 -15.76 -0.64
CA PRO A 127 -17.30 -14.44 -1.08
C PRO A 127 -17.22 -13.34 -0.01
N ASN A 128 -17.20 -13.72 1.28
CA ASN A 128 -17.12 -12.79 2.41
C ASN A 128 -15.71 -12.65 3.02
N ILE A 129 -14.69 -13.24 2.38
CA ILE A 129 -13.29 -13.14 2.82
C ILE A 129 -12.51 -12.40 1.73
N VAL A 130 -11.67 -11.45 2.15
CA VAL A 130 -10.83 -10.71 1.20
C VAL A 130 -9.92 -11.67 0.44
N ARG A 131 -10.00 -11.62 -0.90
CA ARG A 131 -9.17 -12.47 -1.74
C ARG A 131 -7.77 -11.88 -1.90
N VAL A 132 -6.77 -12.68 -1.55
CA VAL A 132 -5.36 -12.36 -1.81
C VAL A 132 -5.05 -12.65 -3.27
N ARG A 133 -4.45 -11.66 -3.96
CA ARG A 133 -4.00 -11.80 -5.35
C ARG A 133 -2.52 -12.17 -5.43
N GLN A 134 -1.71 -11.48 -4.63
CA GLN A 134 -0.27 -11.61 -4.70
C GLN A 134 0.37 -11.19 -3.37
N PHE A 135 1.50 -11.82 -3.07
CA PHE A 135 2.39 -11.44 -2.00
C PHE A 135 3.80 -11.27 -2.58
N PHE A 136 4.53 -10.26 -2.12
CA PHE A 136 5.93 -10.06 -2.48
C PHE A 136 6.70 -9.28 -1.42
N GLU A 137 8.02 -9.46 -1.41
CA GLU A 137 8.96 -8.70 -0.58
C GLU A 137 9.67 -7.66 -1.45
N ALA A 138 9.76 -6.43 -0.95
CA ALA A 138 10.46 -5.31 -1.58
C ALA A 138 10.74 -4.23 -0.53
N ASN A 139 11.64 -3.29 -0.82
CA ASN A 139 11.90 -2.13 0.06
C ASN A 139 12.21 -2.50 1.52
N GLY A 140 12.82 -3.66 1.79
CA GLY A 140 13.11 -4.12 3.16
C GLY A 140 11.88 -4.56 3.97
N THR A 141 10.72 -4.75 3.33
CA THR A 141 9.49 -5.24 3.95
C THR A 141 8.69 -6.16 3.02
N ALA A 142 7.46 -6.51 3.40
CA ALA A 142 6.53 -7.27 2.60
C ALA A 142 5.23 -6.53 2.30
N TYR A 143 4.63 -6.91 1.18
CA TYR A 143 3.40 -6.35 0.65
C TYR A 143 2.39 -7.47 0.36
N LEU A 144 1.14 -7.24 0.77
CA LEU A 144 0.01 -8.11 0.48
C LEU A 144 -0.97 -7.37 -0.44
N VAL A 145 -1.14 -7.88 -1.66
CA VAL A 145 -2.06 -7.34 -2.67
C VAL A 145 -3.37 -8.13 -2.63
N MET A 146 -4.47 -7.41 -2.51
CA MET A 146 -5.81 -7.95 -2.32
C MET A 146 -6.81 -7.30 -3.27
N ASP A 147 -7.95 -7.95 -3.47
CA ASP A 147 -9.11 -7.31 -4.08
C ASP A 147 -9.48 -6.02 -3.32
N TYR A 148 -9.72 -4.93 -4.06
CA TYR A 148 -10.25 -3.70 -3.47
C TYR A 148 -11.77 -3.73 -3.51
N TYR A 149 -12.38 -3.58 -2.34
CA TYR A 149 -13.84 -3.47 -2.19
C TYR A 149 -14.20 -2.03 -1.84
N GLU A 150 -15.12 -1.46 -2.60
CA GLU A 150 -15.68 -0.15 -2.29
C GLU A 150 -16.66 -0.26 -1.12
N GLY A 151 -16.50 0.63 -0.14
CA GLY A 151 -17.37 0.65 1.03
C GLY A 151 -16.76 1.45 2.17
N LEU A 152 -17.49 1.49 3.28
CA LEU A 152 -17.04 2.06 4.54
C LEU A 152 -16.70 0.91 5.48
N SER A 153 -15.59 1.04 6.22
CA SER A 153 -15.35 0.18 7.36
C SER A 153 -16.50 0.36 8.36
N PHE A 154 -16.97 -0.73 8.95
CA PHE A 154 -17.82 -0.62 10.12
C PHE A 154 -17.02 0.07 11.23
N ALA A 155 -17.39 1.30 11.58
CA ALA A 155 -16.82 2.01 12.70
C ALA A 155 -17.67 1.66 13.92
N GLU A 156 -17.09 0.96 14.88
CA GLU A 156 -17.62 0.90 16.25
C GLU A 156 -17.35 2.21 16.99
#